data_AF-A0A8T6TPL5-F1
#
_entry.id   AF-A0A8T6TPL5-F1
#
_cell.length_a   1.000
_cell.length_b   1.000
_cell.length_c   1.000
_cell.angle_alpha   90.00
_cell.angle_beta   90.00
_cell.angle_gamma   90.00
#
_symmetry.space_group_name_H-M   'P 1'
#
loop_
_entity.id
_entity.type
_entity.pdbx_description
1 polymer ?
#
loop_
_entity_poly.entity_id
_entity_poly.type
_entity_poly.pdbx_seq_one_letter_code
_entity_poly.pdbx_strand_id
1 'polypeptide(L)'
;MPEDPYRLRLSGSGGQGLILAGIIVAEAAVLDGKNVVQTQSYGPEARLGASRSEVIISQRRIAGLEVIEPDLLLCLSQDSFDKYSPQVRGETVVVIDS
;
A
#
# COMPACT_ATOMS: atom_id res chain seq x y z
N MET A 1 14.23 8.25 2.95
CA MET A 1 13.13 8.13 1.98
C MET A 1 13.31 9.21 0.95
N PRO A 2 13.17 8.93 -0.36
CA PRO A 2 13.42 9.91 -1.42
C PRO A 2 12.50 11.12 -1.31
N GLU A 3 11.23 10.88 -0.94
CA GLU A 3 10.15 11.86 -0.79
C GLU A 3 9.43 11.67 0.57
N ASP A 4 8.90 12.75 1.16
CA ASP A 4 8.14 12.76 2.43
C ASP A 4 6.78 13.47 2.22
N PRO A 5 5.63 12.78 2.37
CA PRO A 5 5.47 11.42 2.88
C PRO A 5 5.70 10.35 1.79
N TYR A 6 6.09 9.14 2.22
CA TYR A 6 6.25 7.97 1.37
C TYR A 6 5.01 7.07 1.44
N ARG A 7 4.47 6.68 0.28
CA ARG A 7 3.17 6.05 0.12
C ARG A 7 3.29 4.68 -0.53
N LEU A 8 2.86 3.65 0.17
CA LEU A 8 2.82 2.27 -0.30
C LEU A 8 1.39 1.85 -0.57
N ARG A 9 1.16 1.17 -1.70
CA ARG A 9 -0.06 0.41 -1.97
C ARG A 9 0.30 -1.05 -2.21
N LEU A 10 -0.26 -1.92 -1.38
CA LEU A 10 -0.16 -3.37 -1.48
C LEU A 10 -1.52 -3.91 -1.93
N SER A 11 -1.56 -4.66 -3.03
CA SER A 11 -2.81 -5.10 -3.65
C SER A 11 -2.71 -6.51 -4.24
N GLY A 12 -3.84 -7.20 -4.29
CA GLY A 12 -3.95 -8.58 -4.76
C GLY A 12 -5.26 -9.23 -4.28
N SER A 13 -5.24 -10.54 -4.11
CA SER A 13 -6.38 -11.33 -3.67
C SER A 13 -6.37 -11.58 -2.16
N GLY A 14 -7.56 -11.81 -1.58
CA GLY A 14 -7.71 -12.19 -0.18
C GLY A 14 -6.89 -13.43 0.18
N GLY A 15 -6.28 -13.44 1.37
CA GLY A 15 -5.45 -14.55 1.86
C GLY A 15 -3.95 -14.44 1.55
N GLN A 16 -3.52 -13.52 0.69
CA GLN A 16 -2.10 -13.33 0.35
C GLN A 16 -1.28 -12.56 1.41
N GLY A 17 -1.89 -12.19 2.54
CA GLY A 17 -1.19 -11.50 3.64
C GLY A 17 -0.94 -10.00 3.43
N LEU A 18 -1.58 -9.35 2.46
CA LEU A 18 -1.38 -7.92 2.15
C LEU A 18 -1.64 -6.98 3.34
N ILE A 19 -2.68 -7.25 4.12
CA ILE A 19 -2.99 -6.49 5.34
C ILE A 19 -1.88 -6.65 6.38
N LEU A 20 -1.45 -7.89 6.62
CA LEU A 20 -0.38 -8.18 7.57
C LEU A 20 0.93 -7.52 7.14
N ALA A 21 1.28 -7.58 5.85
CA ALA A 21 2.45 -6.90 5.31
C ALA A 21 2.39 -5.37 5.55
N GLY A 22 1.23 -4.76 5.33
CA GLY A 22 1.03 -3.34 5.63
C GLY A 22 1.19 -3.00 7.11
N ILE A 23 0.67 -3.84 8.01
CA ILE A 23 0.84 -3.69 9.46
C ILE A 23 2.31 -3.80 9.86
N ILE A 24 3.04 -4.80 9.36
CA ILE A 24 4.47 -5.00 9.67
C ILE A 24 5.29 -3.77 9.25
N VAL A 25 5.05 -3.24 8.04
CA VAL A 25 5.74 -2.03 7.57
C VAL A 25 5.37 -0.81 8.44
N ALA A 26 4.10 -0.67 8.78
CA ALA A 26 3.63 0.43 9.61
C ALA A 26 4.25 0.40 11.02
N GLU A 27 4.26 -0.77 11.67
CA GLU A 27 4.86 -0.97 12.99
C GLU A 27 6.36 -0.69 12.96
N ALA A 28 7.08 -1.20 11.94
CA ALA A 28 8.50 -0.92 11.78
C ALA A 28 8.78 0.60 11.66
N ALA A 29 7.95 1.33 10.89
CA ALA A 29 8.09 2.77 10.74
C ALA A 29 7.74 3.55 12.03
N VAL A 30 6.77 3.07 12.81
CA VAL A 30 6.47 3.63 14.15
C VAL A 30 7.65 3.42 15.11
N LEU A 31 8.27 2.22 15.09
CA LEU A 31 9.46 1.92 15.89
C LEU A 31 10.67 2.78 15.49
N ASP A 32 10.76 3.20 14.23
CA ASP A 32 11.74 4.16 13.71
C ASP A 32 11.36 5.64 14.00
N GLY A 33 10.34 5.88 14.82
CA GLY A 33 9.92 7.22 15.25
C GLY A 33 9.22 8.05 14.16
N LYS A 34 8.64 7.41 13.15
CA LYS A 34 7.88 8.08 12.07
C LYS A 34 6.39 8.17 12.38
N ASN A 35 5.73 9.13 11.75
CA ASN A 35 4.27 9.19 11.72
C ASN A 35 3.77 8.23 10.64
N VAL A 36 2.74 7.44 10.95
CA VAL A 36 2.23 6.43 10.03
C VAL A 36 0.70 6.45 10.01
N VAL A 37 0.14 6.30 8.82
CA VAL A 37 -1.27 5.95 8.61
C VAL A 37 -1.30 4.65 7.81
N GLN A 38 -2.02 3.65 8.33
CA GLN A 38 -2.31 2.43 7.60
C GLN A 38 -3.81 2.35 7.36
N THR A 39 -4.20 2.06 6.11
CA THR A 39 -5.59 1.80 5.75
C THR A 39 -5.69 0.49 5.00
N GLN A 40 -6.88 -0.12 5.06
CA GLN A 40 -7.14 -1.42 4.46
C GLN A 40 -8.51 -1.41 3.80
N SER A 41 -8.61 -2.11 2.69
CA SER A 41 -9.87 -2.31 1.97
C SER A 41 -9.99 -3.78 1.60
N TYR A 42 -11.11 -4.38 1.98
CA TYR A 42 -11.48 -5.74 1.63
C TYR A 42 -12.97 -5.78 1.30
N GLY A 43 -13.33 -6.51 0.25
CA GLY A 43 -14.74 -6.77 -0.07
C GLY A 43 -15.35 -7.81 0.88
N PRO A 44 -16.70 -7.93 0.91
CA PRO A 44 -17.39 -9.00 1.64
C PRO A 44 -16.98 -10.42 1.19
N GLU A 45 -16.31 -10.54 0.05
CA GLU A 45 -15.75 -11.75 -0.57
C GLU A 45 -14.36 -12.12 -0.03
N ALA A 46 -14.02 -11.75 1.21
CA ALA A 46 -12.66 -11.71 1.80
C ALA A 46 -11.81 -13.01 1.77
N ARG A 47 -12.28 -14.09 1.14
CA ARG A 47 -11.52 -15.32 0.87
C ARG A 47 -11.08 -15.50 -0.58
N LEU A 48 -11.63 -14.73 -1.53
CA LEU A 48 -11.28 -14.80 -2.97
C LEU A 48 -11.33 -13.44 -3.69
N GLY A 49 -11.89 -12.40 -3.06
CA GLY A 49 -12.02 -11.06 -3.66
C GLY A 49 -10.78 -10.19 -3.49
N ALA A 50 -10.80 -9.02 -4.11
CA ALA A 50 -9.73 -8.04 -4.04
C ALA A 50 -9.46 -7.58 -2.60
N SER A 51 -8.17 -7.55 -2.23
CA SER A 51 -7.66 -7.04 -0.97
C SER A 51 -6.61 -5.97 -1.24
N ARG A 52 -6.63 -4.92 -0.42
CA ARG A 52 -5.70 -3.80 -0.50
C ARG A 52 -5.29 -3.36 0.90
N SER A 53 -4.01 -3.08 1.08
CA SER A 53 -3.46 -2.37 2.24
C SER A 53 -2.64 -1.19 1.75
N GLU A 54 -2.77 -0.05 2.40
CA GLU A 54 -2.03 1.17 2.09
C GLU A 54 -1.32 1.66 3.34
N VAL A 55 -0.11 2.18 3.16
CA VAL A 55 0.71 2.70 4.26
C VAL A 55 1.29 4.04 3.83
N ILE A 56 1.08 5.08 4.63
CA ILE A 56 1.68 6.41 4.45
C ILE A 56 2.64 6.62 5.61
N ILE A 57 3.93 6.85 5.30
CA ILE A 57 4.99 7.06 6.28
C ILE A 57 5.52 8.47 6.14
N SER A 58 5.67 9.20 7.25
CA SER A 58 6.16 10.56 7.21
C SER A 58 7.01 10.95 8.41
N GLN A 59 7.95 11.87 8.19
CA GLN A 59 8.65 12.55 9.28
C GLN A 59 7.79 13.61 9.96
N ARG A 60 6.71 14.05 9.31
CA ARG A 60 5.81 15.11 9.79
C ARG A 60 4.40 14.57 9.98
N ARG A 61 3.52 15.40 10.53
CA ARG A 61 2.10 15.06 10.68
C ARG A 61 1.47 14.77 9.31
N ILE A 62 0.75 13.65 9.23
CA ILE A 62 0.04 13.23 8.02
C ILE A 62 -1.35 13.90 7.98
N ALA A 63 -1.70 14.50 6.84
CA ALA A 63 -2.99 15.17 6.63
C ALA A 63 -4.00 14.35 5.80
N GLY A 64 -3.53 13.42 4.95
CA GLY A 64 -4.37 12.58 4.10
C GLY A 64 -4.38 11.12 4.56
N LEU A 65 -5.52 10.44 4.38
CA LEU A 65 -5.71 9.04 4.79
C LEU A 65 -5.64 8.05 3.62
N GLU A 66 -5.69 8.55 2.38
CA GLU A 66 -5.73 7.74 1.17
C GLU A 66 -4.46 7.93 0.34
N VAL A 67 -3.98 6.83 -0.26
CA VAL A 67 -2.89 6.88 -1.24
C VAL A 67 -3.48 7.17 -2.62
N ILE A 68 -3.37 8.41 -3.09
CA ILE A 68 -3.84 8.78 -4.45
C ILE A 68 -2.82 8.33 -5.49
N GLU A 69 -1.54 8.63 -5.26
CA GLU A 69 -0.42 8.29 -6.13
C GLU A 69 0.61 7.54 -5.27
N PRO A 70 0.83 6.23 -5.48
CA PRO A 70 1.79 5.47 -4.69
C PRO A 70 3.23 5.76 -5.13
N ASP A 71 4.15 5.83 -4.17
CA ASP A 71 5.60 5.77 -4.41
C ASP A 71 6.05 4.32 -4.62
N LEU A 72 5.33 3.37 -4.03
CA LEU A 72 5.48 1.93 -4.24
C LEU A 72 4.11 1.28 -4.48
N LEU A 73 3.97 0.57 -5.60
CA LEU A 73 2.82 -0.26 -5.92
C LEU A 73 3.24 -1.74 -5.99
N LEU A 74 2.71 -2.55 -5.09
CA LEU A 74 2.80 -4.02 -5.13
C LEU A 74 1.47 -4.60 -5.62
N CYS A 75 1.54 -5.42 -6.66
CA CYS A 75 0.41 -6.13 -7.25
C CYS A 75 0.70 -7.64 -7.28
N LEU A 76 0.01 -8.41 -6.43
CA LEU A 76 0.12 -9.87 -6.35
C LEU A 76 -0.92 -10.61 -7.23
N SER A 77 -1.62 -9.87 -8.09
CA SER A 77 -2.52 -10.43 -9.10
C SER A 77 -2.63 -9.48 -10.29
N GLN A 78 -2.87 -10.03 -11.49
CA GLN A 78 -3.09 -9.23 -12.70
C GLN A 78 -4.25 -8.24 -12.54
N ASP A 79 -5.37 -8.67 -11.95
CA ASP A 79 -6.53 -7.81 -11.69
C ASP A 79 -6.17 -6.58 -10.84
N SER A 80 -5.28 -6.75 -9.85
CA SER A 80 -4.82 -5.64 -9.02
C SER A 80 -3.92 -4.69 -9.81
N PHE A 81 -3.06 -5.21 -10.69
CA PHE A 81 -2.22 -4.41 -11.57
C PHE A 81 -3.06 -3.59 -12.56
N ASP A 82 -4.01 -4.22 -13.26
CA ASP A 82 -4.87 -3.55 -14.22
C ASP A 82 -5.67 -2.42 -13.55
N LYS A 83 -6.09 -2.62 -12.30
CA LYS A 83 -6.85 -1.65 -11.53
C LYS A 83 -6.02 -0.46 -11.03
N TYR A 84 -4.78 -0.69 -10.59
CA TYR A 84 -4.00 0.33 -9.86
C TYR A 84 -2.84 0.93 -10.66
N SER A 85 -2.38 0.28 -11.74
CA SER A 85 -1.34 0.81 -12.62
C SER A 85 -1.65 2.19 -13.23
N PRO A 86 -2.91 2.59 -13.49
CA PRO A 86 -3.19 3.95 -13.99
C PRO A 86 -2.88 5.08 -12.99
N GLN A 87 -2.61 4.75 -11.72
CA GLN A 87 -2.37 5.74 -10.64
C GLN A 87 -0.86 5.96 -10.38
N VAL A 88 0.00 5.25 -11.11
CA VAL A 88 1.46 5.28 -11.03
C VAL A 88 2.01 6.54 -11.72
N ARG A 89 3.03 7.17 -11.13
CA ARG A 89 3.80 8.26 -11.76
C ARG A 89 5.16 7.76 -12.24
N GLY A 90 5.90 8.58 -12.99
CA GLY A 90 7.18 8.18 -13.60
C GLY A 90 8.25 7.66 -12.63
N GLU A 91 8.17 7.99 -11.34
CA GLU A 91 9.14 7.56 -10.31
C GLU A 91 8.62 6.46 -9.38
N THR A 92 7.36 6.04 -9.55
CA THR A 92 6.76 4.98 -8.72
C THR A 92 7.46 3.65 -8.98
N VAL A 93 7.87 2.96 -7.92
CA VAL A 93 8.36 1.59 -8.00
C VAL A 93 7.17 0.65 -8.10
N VAL A 94 7.11 -0.15 -9.17
CA VAL A 94 6.04 -1.15 -9.38
C VAL A 94 6.63 -2.55 -9.26
N VAL A 95 6.05 -3.37 -8.38
CA VAL A 95 6.39 -4.78 -8.16
C VAL A 95 5.18 -5.63 -8.50
N ILE A 96 5.35 -6.61 -9.38
CA ILE A 96 4.26 -7.44 -9.91
C ILE A 96 4.64 -8.91 -9.73
N ASP A 97 3.69 -9.71 -9.27
CA ASP A 97 3.76 -11.18 -9.26
C ASP A 97 3.07 -11.72 -10.53
N SER A 98 3.80 -12.52 -11.32
CA SER A 98 3.47 -12.91 -12.71
C SER A 98 3.19 -14.39 -12.88
#